data_AF-A0ABD5SWM2-F1
#
_entry.id   AF-A0ABD5SWM2-F1
#
_cell.length_a   1.000
_cell.length_b   1.000
_cell.length_c   1.000
_cell.angle_alpha   90.00
_cell.angle_beta   90.00
_cell.angle_gamma   90.00
#
_symmetry.space_group_name_H-M   'P 1'
#
loop_
_entity.id
_entity.type
_entity.pdbx_description
1 polymer ?
#
loop_
_entity_poly.entity_id
_entity_poly.type
_entity_poly.pdbx_seq_one_letter_code
_entity_poly.pdbx_strand_id
1 'polypeptide(L)'
;MLTTLSVIVLAFSLDLLLGEPPTAAHPVAWFGRLVDALDRDWYDGDRGQRTAGVGIAVLAPLVPAAVASGTVLAATTVHPMGGGIAAALVLFLTISLRSLLELTADVVAATESDLETARERVRGLVGRDASTLSPGELRSAAVESAA
;
A
#
# COMPACT_ATOMS: atom_id res chain seq x y z
N MET A 1 -7.39 -21.03 -19.63
CA MET A 1 -6.84 -19.71 -19.22
C MET A 1 -7.50 -19.35 -17.90
N LEU A 2 -6.74 -18.98 -16.86
CA LEU A 2 -7.34 -18.27 -15.74
C LEU A 2 -7.90 -16.96 -16.31
N THR A 3 -9.19 -16.70 -16.16
CA THR A 3 -9.73 -15.40 -16.59
C THR A 3 -9.21 -14.32 -15.65
N THR A 4 -9.16 -13.07 -16.10
CA THR A 4 -8.80 -11.92 -15.24
C THR A 4 -9.63 -11.91 -13.95
N LEU A 5 -10.90 -12.30 -14.04
CA LEU A 5 -11.78 -12.46 -12.89
C LEU A 5 -11.24 -13.50 -11.89
N SER A 6 -10.82 -14.68 -12.36
CA SER A 6 -10.24 -15.71 -11.49
C SER A 6 -8.96 -15.24 -10.80
N VAL A 7 -8.13 -14.45 -11.48
CA VAL A 7 -6.90 -13.86 -10.92
C VAL A 7 -7.23 -12.91 -9.78
N ILE A 8 -8.19 -12.00 -9.99
CA ILE A 8 -8.65 -11.05 -8.97
C ILE A 8 -9.26 -11.79 -7.78
N VAL A 9 -10.18 -12.73 -8.03
CA VAL A 9 -10.81 -13.52 -6.96
C VAL A 9 -9.78 -14.27 -6.13
N LEU A 10 -8.77 -14.86 -6.77
CA LEU A 10 -7.70 -15.55 -6.06
C LEU A 10 -6.87 -14.59 -5.21
N ALA A 11 -6.44 -13.46 -5.76
CA ALA A 11 -5.67 -12.45 -5.02
C ALA A 11 -6.43 -11.94 -3.79
N PHE A 12 -7.70 -11.55 -3.96
CA PHE A 12 -8.56 -11.12 -2.85
C PHE A 12 -8.78 -12.21 -1.82
N SER A 13 -8.98 -13.46 -2.26
CA SER A 13 -9.12 -14.59 -1.33
C SER A 13 -7.86 -14.79 -0.50
N LEU A 14 -6.68 -14.65 -1.12
CA LEU A 14 -5.40 -14.74 -0.41
C LEU A 14 -5.25 -13.60 0.61
N ASP A 15 -5.59 -12.35 0.26
CA ASP A 15 -5.53 -11.21 1.18
C ASP A 15 -6.43 -11.41 2.40
N LEU A 16 -7.67 -11.84 2.19
CA LEU A 16 -8.62 -12.06 3.28
C LEU A 16 -8.22 -13.24 4.18
N LEU A 17 -7.63 -14.31 3.62
CA LEU A 17 -7.31 -15.53 4.37
C LEU A 17 -5.93 -15.49 5.03
N LEU A 18 -4.92 -14.96 4.34
CA LEU A 18 -3.54 -14.96 4.78
C LEU A 18 -3.13 -13.61 5.40
N GLY A 19 -3.76 -12.52 4.99
CA GLY A 19 -3.32 -11.17 5.31
C GLY A 19 -1.98 -10.83 4.64
N GLU A 20 -1.38 -9.74 5.10
CA GLU A 20 -0.10 -9.27 4.57
C GLU A 20 1.10 -10.10 5.08
N PRO A 21 2.13 -10.31 4.24
CA PRO A 21 3.39 -10.85 4.71
C PRO A 21 4.10 -9.86 5.65
N PRO A 22 5.04 -10.33 6.50
CA PRO A 22 5.84 -9.46 7.35
C PRO A 22 6.53 -8.36 6.54
N THR A 23 6.68 -7.16 7.11
CA THR A 23 7.29 -5.97 6.47
C THR A 23 8.69 -6.22 5.89
N ALA A 24 9.41 -7.20 6.44
CA ALA A 24 10.71 -7.66 5.93
C ALA A 24 10.62 -8.34 4.56
N ALA A 25 9.47 -8.94 4.21
CA ALA A 25 9.20 -9.68 2.98
C ALA A 25 8.13 -9.02 2.09
N HIS A 26 7.70 -7.79 2.40
CA HIS A 26 6.59 -7.13 1.71
C HIS A 26 7.09 -6.11 0.68
N PRO A 27 6.80 -6.27 -0.63
CA PRO A 27 7.33 -5.39 -1.67
C PRO A 27 6.84 -3.94 -1.53
N VAL A 28 5.58 -3.73 -1.15
CA VAL A 28 5.05 -2.38 -0.86
C VAL A 28 5.79 -1.70 0.29
N ALA A 29 6.13 -2.41 1.36
CA ALA A 29 6.93 -1.84 2.45
C ALA A 29 8.36 -1.48 2.02
N TRP A 30 8.94 -2.26 1.11
CA TRP A 30 10.26 -1.96 0.54
C TRP A 30 10.20 -0.72 -0.35
N PHE A 31 9.12 -0.59 -1.12
CA PHE A 31 8.85 0.60 -1.93
C PHE A 31 8.68 1.84 -1.07
N GLY A 32 7.93 1.78 0.04
CA GLY A 32 7.83 2.88 0.99
C GLY A 32 9.18 3.33 1.52
N ARG A 33 10.03 2.39 1.97
CA ARG A 33 11.40 2.71 2.44
C ARG A 33 12.29 3.32 1.35
N LEU A 34 12.10 2.90 0.10
CA LEU A 34 12.78 3.51 -1.04
C LEU A 34 12.32 4.96 -1.22
N VAL A 35 11.01 5.20 -1.20
CA VAL A 35 10.44 6.55 -1.31
C VAL A 35 10.92 7.42 -0.16
N ASP A 36 10.88 6.96 1.09
CA ASP A 36 11.40 7.71 2.25
C ASP A 36 12.88 8.05 2.12
N ALA A 37 13.69 7.14 1.55
CA ALA A 37 15.10 7.40 1.31
C ALA A 37 15.32 8.45 0.21
N LEU A 38 14.41 8.54 -0.76
CA LEU A 38 14.42 9.50 -1.86
C LEU A 38 13.76 10.83 -1.49
N ASP A 39 12.83 10.84 -0.54
CA ASP A 39 12.10 12.04 -0.10
C ASP A 39 12.97 12.83 0.89
N ARG A 40 13.92 13.59 0.33
CA ARG A 40 14.83 14.47 1.05
C ARG A 40 14.79 15.86 0.44
N ASP A 41 15.24 16.85 1.19
CA ASP A 41 15.44 18.22 0.70
C ASP A 41 16.68 18.28 -0.22
N TRP A 42 16.56 17.73 -1.43
CA TRP A 42 17.64 17.68 -2.41
C TRP A 42 17.93 19.04 -3.05
N TYR A 43 16.97 19.96 -2.99
CA TYR A 43 17.02 21.23 -3.69
C TYR A 43 16.54 22.38 -2.81
N ASP A 44 17.26 23.50 -2.86
CA ASP A 44 16.81 24.73 -2.23
C ASP A 44 15.59 25.31 -2.94
N GLY A 45 14.50 25.45 -2.20
CA GLY A 45 13.27 26.13 -2.61
C GLY A 45 12.17 25.24 -3.21
N ASP A 46 10.92 25.66 -3.01
CA ASP A 46 9.70 24.89 -3.30
C ASP A 46 9.62 24.33 -4.72
N ARG A 47 10.17 25.04 -5.71
CA ARG A 47 10.15 24.61 -7.11
C ARG A 47 11.05 23.40 -7.35
N GLY A 48 12.27 23.41 -6.80
CA GLY A 48 13.21 22.31 -6.91
C GLY A 48 12.66 21.05 -6.24
N GLN A 49 12.13 21.21 -5.02
CA GLN A 49 11.52 20.11 -4.28
C GLN A 49 10.31 19.51 -5.01
N ARG A 50 9.44 20.35 -5.59
CA ARG A 50 8.31 19.87 -6.42
C ARG A 50 8.78 19.10 -7.64
N THR A 51 9.79 19.57 -8.36
CA THR A 51 10.31 18.85 -9.53
C THR A 51 10.92 17.51 -9.17
N ALA A 52 11.64 17.43 -8.04
CA ALA A 52 12.19 16.18 -7.52
C ALA A 52 11.06 15.20 -7.15
N GLY A 53 10.05 15.66 -6.43
CA GLY A 53 8.88 14.86 -6.05
C GLY A 53 8.13 14.30 -7.26
N VAL A 54 7.93 15.10 -8.32
CA VAL A 54 7.35 14.63 -9.59
C VAL A 54 8.22 13.54 -10.23
N GLY A 55 9.54 13.74 -10.26
CA GLY A 55 10.48 12.75 -10.78
C GLY A 55 10.39 11.42 -10.02
N ILE A 56 10.38 11.47 -8.68
CA ILE A 56 10.24 10.28 -7.82
C ILE A 56 8.90 9.59 -8.07
N ALA A 57 7.80 10.34 -8.08
CA ALA A 57 6.45 9.80 -8.29
C ALA A 57 6.29 9.10 -9.64
N VAL A 58 6.96 9.58 -10.69
CA VAL A 58 6.91 8.97 -12.03
C VAL A 58 7.87 7.79 -12.16
N LEU A 59 9.11 7.93 -11.69
CA LEU A 59 10.17 6.96 -11.96
C LEU A 59 10.22 5.81 -10.96
N ALA A 60 9.98 6.08 -9.68
CA ALA A 60 10.09 5.05 -8.65
C ALA A 60 9.16 3.85 -8.90
N PRO A 61 7.88 4.03 -9.33
CA PRO A 61 6.98 2.90 -9.60
C PRO A 61 7.37 2.05 -10.81
N LEU A 62 8.22 2.55 -11.73
CA LEU A 62 8.57 1.82 -12.95
C LEU A 62 9.38 0.55 -12.65
N VAL A 63 10.23 0.58 -11.63
CA VAL A 63 11.03 -0.57 -11.22
C VAL A 63 10.15 -1.73 -10.72
N PRO A 64 9.29 -1.56 -9.70
CA PRO A 64 8.40 -2.64 -9.27
C PRO A 64 7.42 -3.05 -10.37
N ALA A 65 6.94 -2.13 -11.21
CA ALA A 65 6.09 -2.47 -12.35
C ALA A 65 6.79 -3.38 -13.37
N ALA A 66 8.06 -3.11 -13.67
CA ALA A 66 8.88 -3.93 -14.56
C ALA A 66 9.16 -5.32 -13.96
N VAL A 67 9.47 -5.38 -12.66
CA VAL A 67 9.67 -6.65 -11.94
C VAL A 67 8.39 -7.49 -11.96
N ALA A 68 7.26 -6.90 -11.57
CA ALA A 68 5.96 -7.56 -11.56
C ALA A 68 5.57 -8.10 -12.95
N SER A 69 5.66 -7.24 -13.97
CA SER A 69 5.33 -7.62 -15.36
C SER A 69 6.28 -8.70 -15.88
N GLY A 70 7.58 -8.57 -15.61
CA GLY A 70 8.59 -9.55 -15.98
C GLY A 70 8.35 -10.92 -15.34
N THR A 71 8.01 -10.95 -14.05
CA THR A 71 7.66 -12.20 -13.34
C THR A 71 6.43 -12.88 -13.96
N VAL A 72 5.38 -12.13 -14.26
CA VAL A 72 4.16 -12.68 -14.88
C VAL A 72 4.44 -13.20 -16.29
N LEU A 73 5.18 -12.44 -17.11
CA LEU A 73 5.55 -12.86 -18.46
C LEU A 73 6.42 -14.12 -18.44
N ALA A 74 7.44 -14.17 -17.57
CA ALA A 74 8.30 -15.34 -17.42
C ALA A 74 7.51 -16.58 -16.95
N ALA A 75 6.57 -16.43 -16.00
CA ALA A 75 5.74 -17.54 -15.57
C ALA A 75 4.79 -18.03 -16.68
N THR A 76 4.35 -17.13 -17.56
CA THR A 76 3.50 -17.45 -18.71
C THR A 76 4.25 -18.27 -19.76
N THR A 77 5.54 -17.99 -19.99
CA THR A 77 6.34 -18.76 -20.97
C THR A 77 6.64 -20.18 -20.50
N VAL A 78 6.70 -20.41 -19.19
CA VAL A 78 6.90 -21.75 -18.61
C VAL A 78 5.63 -22.58 -18.64
N HIS A 79 4.47 -22.01 -18.25
CA HIS A 79 3.21 -22.73 -18.21
C HIS A 79 1.99 -21.82 -18.47
N PRO A 80 0.98 -22.25 -19.26
CA PRO A 80 -0.21 -21.42 -19.57
C PRO A 80 -1.00 -20.95 -18.35
N MET A 81 -0.95 -21.69 -17.24
CA MET A 81 -1.57 -21.28 -15.96
C MET A 81 -0.60 -20.52 -15.04
N GLY A 82 0.71 -20.63 -15.26
CA GLY A 82 1.74 -20.02 -14.43
C GLY A 82 1.63 -18.50 -14.38
N GLY A 83 1.36 -17.88 -15.53
CA GLY A 83 1.11 -16.44 -15.62
C GLY A 83 -0.04 -15.96 -14.74
N GLY A 84 -1.17 -16.68 -14.75
CA GLY A 84 -2.34 -16.33 -13.94
C GLY A 84 -2.08 -16.45 -12.44
N ILE A 85 -1.37 -17.50 -12.01
CA ILE A 85 -0.97 -17.68 -10.61
C ILE A 85 0.01 -16.59 -10.19
N ALA A 86 1.04 -16.32 -10.99
CA ALA A 86 2.01 -15.26 -10.72
C ALA A 86 1.34 -13.89 -10.63
N ALA A 87 0.39 -13.59 -11.51
CA ALA A 87 -0.39 -12.35 -11.46
C ALA A 87 -1.23 -12.25 -10.18
N ALA A 88 -1.86 -13.36 -9.76
CA ALA A 88 -2.63 -13.38 -8.51
C ALA A 88 -1.73 -13.17 -7.29
N LEU A 89 -0.53 -13.75 -7.27
CA LEU A 89 0.44 -13.57 -6.19
C LEU A 89 0.99 -12.14 -6.15
N VAL A 90 1.33 -11.55 -7.31
CA VAL A 90 1.73 -10.15 -7.41
C VAL A 90 0.62 -9.25 -6.87
N LEU A 91 -0.63 -9.46 -7.30
CA LEU A 91 -1.76 -8.69 -6.80
C LEU A 91 -1.93 -8.87 -5.30
N PHE A 92 -1.94 -10.09 -4.78
CA PHE A 92 -2.00 -10.38 -3.36
C PHE A 92 -0.92 -9.62 -2.55
N LEU A 93 0.31 -9.53 -3.06
CA LEU A 93 1.41 -8.80 -2.40
C LEU A 93 1.33 -7.26 -2.54
N THR A 94 0.37 -6.74 -3.31
CA THR A 94 0.22 -5.30 -3.60
C THR A 94 -1.14 -4.74 -3.21
N ILE A 95 -2.11 -5.59 -2.88
CA ILE A 95 -3.36 -5.20 -2.23
C ILE A 95 -3.22 -5.40 -0.72
N SER A 96 -4.00 -4.62 0.04
CA SER A 96 -3.92 -4.58 1.50
C SER A 96 -5.30 -4.36 2.12
N LEU A 97 -6.36 -4.95 1.55
CA LEU A 97 -7.73 -4.65 1.96
C LEU A 97 -7.97 -5.06 3.41
N ARG A 98 -7.54 -6.27 3.78
CA ARG A 98 -7.70 -6.74 5.15
C ARG A 98 -7.00 -5.81 6.16
N SER A 99 -5.73 -5.51 5.93
CA SER A 99 -4.95 -4.62 6.80
C SER A 99 -5.53 -3.20 6.87
N LEU A 100 -6.03 -2.67 5.75
CA LEU A 100 -6.71 -1.37 5.69
C LEU A 100 -7.94 -1.36 6.61
N LEU A 101 -8.79 -2.37 6.50
CA LEU A 101 -10.01 -2.47 7.32
C LEU A 101 -9.70 -2.68 8.81
N GLU A 102 -8.69 -3.51 9.12
CA GLU A 102 -8.21 -3.72 10.49
C GLU A 102 -7.68 -2.42 11.10
N LEU A 103 -6.84 -1.68 10.37
CA LEU A 103 -6.30 -0.39 10.83
C LEU A 103 -7.40 0.66 11.01
N THR A 104 -8.36 0.75 10.09
CA THR A 104 -9.52 1.65 10.22
C THR A 104 -10.33 1.31 11.48
N ALA A 105 -10.63 0.02 11.71
CA ALA A 105 -11.34 -0.42 12.90
C ALA A 105 -10.57 -0.10 14.19
N ASP A 106 -9.25 -0.32 14.20
CA ASP A 106 -8.37 -0.03 15.33
C ASP A 106 -8.34 1.46 15.66
N VAL A 107 -8.26 2.34 14.65
CA VAL A 107 -8.32 3.79 14.85
C VAL A 107 -9.67 4.21 15.44
N VAL A 108 -10.78 3.72 14.86
CA VAL A 108 -12.14 4.02 15.35
C VAL A 108 -12.31 3.56 16.79
N ALA A 109 -11.90 2.34 17.13
CA ALA A 109 -11.98 1.82 18.50
C ALA A 109 -11.11 2.64 19.47
N ALA A 110 -9.88 2.97 19.09
CA ALA A 110 -8.97 3.73 19.93
C ALA A 110 -9.49 5.14 20.27
N THR A 111 -10.30 5.76 19.41
CA THR A 111 -10.89 7.08 19.71
C THR A 111 -11.78 7.11 20.96
N GLU A 112 -12.27 5.96 21.45
CA GLU A 112 -13.10 5.86 22.65
C GLU A 112 -12.28 5.66 23.93
N SER A 113 -11.04 5.18 23.84
CA SER A 113 -10.26 4.73 25.00
C SER A 113 -8.86 5.33 25.10
N ASP A 114 -8.18 5.55 23.97
CA ASP A 114 -6.78 6.00 23.91
C ASP A 114 -6.57 6.85 22.65
N LEU A 115 -6.70 8.15 22.85
CA LEU A 115 -6.72 9.12 21.76
C LEU A 115 -5.32 9.34 21.17
N GLU A 116 -4.27 9.26 21.99
CA GLU A 116 -2.88 9.27 21.55
C GLU A 116 -2.60 8.09 20.60
N THR A 117 -3.03 6.88 20.97
CA THR A 117 -2.93 5.70 20.07
C THR A 117 -3.70 5.91 18.78
N ALA A 118 -4.91 6.49 18.83
CA ALA A 118 -5.68 6.80 17.62
C ALA A 118 -4.94 7.80 16.69
N ARG A 119 -4.34 8.85 17.26
CA ARG A 119 -3.53 9.84 16.51
C ARG A 119 -2.25 9.24 15.92
N GLU A 120 -1.65 8.28 16.60
CA GLU A 120 -0.48 7.58 16.07
C GLU A 120 -0.87 6.68 14.90
N ARG A 121 -1.88 5.83 15.07
CA ARG A 121 -2.31 4.85 14.05
C ARG A 121 -2.93 5.48 12.82
N VAL A 122 -3.69 6.57 12.96
CA VAL A 122 -4.33 7.23 11.82
C VAL A 122 -3.30 7.72 10.78
N ARG A 123 -2.04 7.93 11.16
CA ARG A 123 -0.95 8.28 10.21
C ARG A 123 -0.68 7.20 9.18
N GLY A 124 -1.06 5.94 9.45
CA GLY A 124 -1.04 4.88 8.46
C GLY A 124 -2.16 5.00 7.40
N LEU A 125 -3.17 5.84 7.65
CA LEU A 125 -4.32 6.06 6.77
C LEU A 125 -4.31 7.45 6.10
N VAL A 126 -3.68 8.44 6.73
CA VAL A 126 -3.65 9.83 6.25
C VAL A 126 -2.23 10.39 6.25
N GLY A 127 -1.90 11.16 5.21
CA GLY A 127 -0.60 11.84 5.08
C GLY A 127 -0.50 13.22 5.76
N ARG A 128 -1.55 13.68 6.46
CA ARG A 128 -1.59 15.00 7.14
C ARG A 128 -1.26 14.87 8.63
N ASP A 129 -0.84 15.98 9.24
CA ASP A 129 -0.67 16.00 10.70
C ASP A 129 -2.01 15.75 11.40
N ALA A 130 -2.01 14.76 12.29
CA ALA A 130 -3.16 14.31 13.06
C ALA A 130 -3.08 14.73 14.55
N SER A 131 -2.02 15.44 14.96
CA SER A 131 -1.72 15.75 16.37
C SER A 131 -2.84 16.54 17.08
N THR A 132 -3.58 17.36 16.35
CA THR A 132 -4.63 18.23 16.88
C THR A 132 -6.05 17.74 16.61
N LEU A 133 -6.21 16.59 15.94
CA LEU A 133 -7.54 16.09 15.57
C LEU A 133 -8.33 15.63 16.79
N SER A 134 -9.63 15.95 16.77
CA SER A 134 -10.64 15.47 17.69
C SER A 134 -11.02 14.01 17.42
N PRO A 135 -11.68 13.30 18.37
CA PRO A 135 -12.15 11.93 18.14
C PRO A 135 -13.03 11.80 16.90
N GLY A 136 -13.92 12.77 16.67
CA GLY A 136 -14.81 12.79 15.51
C GLY A 136 -14.06 12.91 14.19
N GLU A 137 -13.06 13.80 14.12
CA GLU A 137 -12.22 13.99 12.93
C GLU A 137 -11.34 12.76 12.65
N LEU A 138 -10.85 12.09 13.69
CA LEU A 138 -10.10 10.84 13.55
C LEU A 138 -10.97 9.71 12.97
N ARG A 139 -12.22 9.57 13.44
CA ARG A 139 -13.18 8.59 12.88
C ARG A 139 -13.51 8.91 11.42
N SER A 140 -13.78 10.19 11.11
CA SER A 140 -14.07 10.62 9.75
C SER A 140 -12.90 10.29 8.83
N ALA A 141 -11.68 10.65 9.23
CA ALA A 141 -10.46 10.35 8.48
C ALA A 141 -10.29 8.85 8.24
N ALA A 142 -10.49 8.01 9.25
CA ALA A 142 -10.32 6.57 9.13
C ALA A 142 -11.37 5.92 8.19
N VAL A 143 -12.64 6.37 8.27
CA VAL A 143 -13.73 5.86 7.43
C VAL A 143 -13.60 6.36 5.99
N GLU A 144 -13.23 7.62 5.78
CA GLU A 144 -13.00 8.20 4.45
C GLU A 144 -11.82 7.54 3.74
N SER A 145 -10.75 7.16 4.47
CA SER A 145 -9.62 6.42 3.88
C SER A 145 -9.97 4.99 3.44
N ALA A 146 -11.06 4.41 3.97
CA ALA A 146 -11.48 3.03 3.66
C ALA A 146 -12.68 2.94 2.69
N ALA A 147 -13.29 4.08 2.33
CA ALA A 147 -14.49 4.16 1.49
C ALA A 147 -14.17 4.18 -0.02
#